data_AF-A0A948B6X7-F1
#
_entry.id   AF-A0A948B6X7-F1
#
_cell.length_a   1.000
_cell.length_b   1.000
_cell.length_c   1.000
_cell.angle_alpha   90.00
_cell.angle_beta   90.00
_cell.angle_gamma   90.00
#
_symmetry.space_group_name_H-M   'P 1'
#
loop_
_entity.id
_entity.type
_entity.pdbx_description
1 polymer ?
#
loop_
_entity_poly.entity_id
_entity_poly.type
_entity_poly.pdbx_seq_one_letter_code
_entity_poly.pdbx_strand_id
1 'polypeptide(L)' 'MYKKSMLADGLRVVTKSLDNTQAVTVLILVGAGSRYETKEINGVAHFLEHMFFKGAKRYKNTKEVSEAIDSIGG' A
#
# COMPACT_ATOMS: atom_id res chain seq x y z
N MET A 1 -5.89 13.39 -18.40
CA MET A 1 -7.14 12.70 -18.01
C MET A 1 -6.78 11.45 -17.19
N TYR A 2 -7.63 10.98 -16.27
CA TYR A 2 -7.44 9.72 -15.56
C TYR A 2 -8.52 8.72 -15.99
N LYS A 3 -8.23 7.41 -15.90
CA LYS A 3 -9.18 6.33 -16.16
C LYS A 3 -9.61 5.70 -14.84
N LYS A 4 -10.91 5.43 -14.71
CA LYS A 4 -11.48 4.63 -13.62
C LYS A 4 -11.88 3.27 -14.17
N SER A 5 -11.59 2.23 -13.40
CA SER A 5 -12.01 0.85 -13.68
C SER A 5 -12.27 0.13 -12.37
N MET A 6 -12.90 -1.04 -12.46
CA MET A 6 -13.18 -1.90 -11.32
C MET A 6 -12.75 -3.32 -11.67
N LEU A 7 -12.07 -4.00 -10.75
CA LEU A 7 -11.74 -5.42 -10.88
C LEU A 7 -12.98 -6.28 -10.62
N ALA A 8 -12.91 -7.57 -10.97
CA ALA A 8 -14.03 -8.50 -10.80
C ALA A 8 -14.48 -8.65 -9.33
N ASP A 9 -13.58 -8.45 -8.38
CA ASP A 9 -13.85 -8.48 -6.93
C ASP A 9 -14.36 -7.15 -6.36
N GLY A 10 -14.55 -6.13 -7.21
CA GLY A 10 -15.04 -4.82 -6.80
C GLY A 10 -13.94 -3.82 -6.43
N LEU A 11 -12.65 -4.18 -6.48
CA LEU A 11 -11.59 -3.23 -6.20
C LEU A 11 -11.57 -2.12 -7.27
N ARG A 12 -11.69 -0.87 -6.81
CA ARG A 12 -11.65 0.32 -7.66
C ARG A 12 -10.20 0.67 -7.99
N VAL A 13 -9.91 0.86 -9.28
CA VAL A 13 -8.59 1.21 -9.79
C VAL A 13 -8.68 2.54 -10.53
N VAL A 14 -7.79 3.47 -10.17
CA VAL A 14 -7.62 4.76 -10.86
C VAL A 14 -6.23 4.80 -11.46
N THR A 15 -6.14 5.00 -12.77
CA THR A 15 -4.86 5.09 -13.48
C THR A 15 -4.74 6.42 -14.23
N LYS A 16 -3.50 6.92 -14.32
CA LYS A 16 -3.16 8.12 -15.10
C LYS A 16 -1.82 7.87 -15.78
N SER A 17 -1.81 7.78 -17.12
CA SER A 17 -0.56 7.74 -17.88
C SER A 17 0.10 9.12 -17.87
N LEU A 18 1.41 9.13 -17.72
CA LEU A 18 2.26 10.32 -17.79
C LEU A 18 3.42 10.01 -18.74
N ASP A 19 3.37 10.58 -19.94
CA ASP A 19 4.31 10.23 -21.02
C ASP A 19 5.72 10.82 -20.81
N ASN A 20 5.87 11.70 -19.82
CA ASN A 20 7.09 12.44 -19.51
C ASN A 20 7.88 11.87 -18.31
N THR A 21 7.57 10.65 -17.87
CA THR A 21 8.31 9.97 -16.78
C THR A 21 8.46 8.50 -17.06
N GLN A 22 9.59 7.93 -16.61
CA GLN A 22 9.82 6.48 -16.60
C GLN A 22 9.48 5.85 -15.24
N ALA A 23 9.13 6.67 -14.24
CA ALA A 23 8.73 6.20 -12.93
C ALA A 23 7.23 5.87 -12.87
N VAL A 24 6.88 4.85 -12.08
CA VAL A 24 5.50 4.49 -11.79
C VAL A 24 5.28 4.60 -10.28
N THR A 25 4.18 5.22 -9.88
CA THR A 25 3.73 5.25 -8.47
C THR A 25 2.48 4.41 -8.33
N VAL A 26 2.48 3.50 -7.35
CA VAL A 26 1.33 2.67 -6.99
C VAL A 26 0.91 3.01 -5.56
N LEU A 27 -0.38 3.24 -5.35
CA LEU A 27 -0.96 3.51 -4.04
C LEU A 27 -2.10 2.53 -3.79
N ILE A 28 -2.11 1.91 -2.62
CA ILE A 28 -3.23 1.10 -2.12
C ILE A 28 -3.89 1.91 -1.01
N LEU A 29 -5.16 2.27 -1.23
CA LEU A 29 -5.93 3.09 -0.30
C LEU A 29 -6.98 2.23 0.39
N VAL A 30 -6.92 2.16 1.71
CA VAL A 30 -7.86 1.41 2.53
C VAL A 30 -8.78 2.39 3.25
N GLY A 31 -10.09 2.14 3.21
CA GLY A 31 -11.10 2.94 3.92
C GLY A 31 -11.12 2.67 5.43
N ALA A 32 -9.96 2.66 6.08
CA ALA A 32 -9.77 2.40 7.50
C ALA A 32 -8.78 3.43 8.09
N GLY A 33 -8.74 3.54 9.41
CA GLY A 33 -7.89 4.50 10.11
C GLY A 33 -8.39 4.80 11.53
N SER A 34 -7.66 5.67 12.24
CA SER A 34 -7.92 6.00 13.65
C SER A 34 -9.34 6.49 13.94
N ARG A 35 -10.03 7.09 12.94
CA ARG A 35 -11.44 7.48 13.05
C ARG A 35 -12.37 6.32 13.42
N TYR A 36 -12.02 5.09 13.05
CA TYR A 36 -12.83 3.90 13.28
C TYR A 36 -12.41 3.12 14.54
N GLU A 37 -11.44 3.62 15.29
CA GLU A 37 -10.95 2.95 16.49
C GLU A 37 -11.82 3.27 17.70
N THR A 38 -11.93 2.30 18.62
CA THR A 38 -12.46 2.53 19.95
C THR A 38 -11.35 2.97 20.89
N LYS A 39 -11.69 3.38 22.12
CA LYS A 39 -10.69 3.79 23.11
C LYS A 39 -9.73 2.66 23.49
N GLU A 40 -10.23 1.43 23.50
CA GLU A 40 -9.50 0.23 23.91
C GLU A 40 -8.42 -0.19 22.91
N ILE A 41 -8.58 0.17 21.63
CA ILE A 41 -7.67 -0.21 20.53
C ILE A 41 -7.00 1.01 19.87
N ASN A 42 -6.97 2.15 20.56
CA ASN A 42 -6.43 3.39 20.02
C ASN A 42 -4.98 3.20 19.55
N GLY A 43 -4.71 3.61 18.30
CA GLY A 43 -3.43 3.50 17.63
C GLY A 43 -3.24 2.22 16.82
N VAL A 44 -4.19 1.28 16.83
CA VAL A 44 -4.04 0.00 16.12
C VAL A 44 -3.91 0.15 14.60
N ALA A 45 -4.57 1.14 13.98
CA ALA A 45 -4.49 1.37 12.54
C ALA A 45 -3.07 1.83 12.14
N HIS A 46 -2.49 2.76 12.89
CA HIS A 46 -1.10 3.19 12.68
C HIS A 46 -0.12 2.06 13.03
N PHE A 47 -0.37 1.31 14.11
CA PHE A 47 0.45 0.14 14.44
C PHE A 47 0.44 -0.89 13.30
N LEU A 48 -0.73 -1.20 12.73
CA LEU A 48 -0.90 -2.10 11.61
C LEU A 48 -0.18 -1.60 10.34
N GLU A 49 -0.20 -0.29 10.08
CA GLU A 49 0.56 0.33 8.99
C GLU A 49 2.05 -0.07 9.05
N HIS A 50 2.67 0.01 10.23
CA HIS A 50 4.07 -0.38 10.42
C HIS A 50 4.29 -1.88 10.23
N MET A 51 3.31 -2.71 10.58
CA MET A 51 3.43 -4.16 10.48
C MET A 51 3.53 -4.66 9.04
N PHE A 52 2.99 -3.93 8.05
CA PHE A 52 3.13 -4.28 6.64
C PHE A 52 4.59 -4.36 6.18
N PHE A 53 5.50 -3.63 6.84
CA PHE A 53 6.92 -3.62 6.51
C PHE A 53 7.75 -4.66 7.30
N LYS A 54 7.12 -5.46 8.16
CA LYS A 54 7.82 -6.47 8.98
C LYS A 54 7.84 -7.86 8.36
N GLY A 55 7.11 -8.08 7.27
CA GLY A 55 7.11 -9.31 6.49
C GLY A 55 5.71 -9.88 6.24
N ALA A 56 5.65 -10.85 5.33
CA ALA A 56 4.48 -11.57 4.88
C ALA A 56 4.87 -12.97 4.36
N LYS A 57 3.94 -13.70 3.74
CA LYS A 57 4.19 -15.06 3.23
C LYS A 57 5.32 -15.12 2.18
N ARG A 58 5.45 -14.08 1.34
CA ARG A 58 6.45 -14.01 0.25
C ARG A 58 7.79 -13.43 0.72
N TYR A 59 7.76 -12.35 1.49
CA TYR A 59 8.94 -11.69 2.07
C TYR A 59 8.90 -11.88 3.59
N LYS A 60 9.65 -12.83 4.13
CA LYS A 60 9.38 -13.40 5.46
C LYS A 60 9.76 -12.50 6.63
N ASN A 61 10.57 -11.46 6.38
CA ASN A 61 11.08 -10.57 7.42
C ASN A 61 11.34 -9.17 6.86
N THR A 62 11.62 -8.22 7.76
CA THR A 62 11.93 -6.82 7.41
C THR A 62 13.05 -6.68 6.37
N LYS A 63 14.12 -7.49 6.47
CA LYS A 63 15.26 -7.41 5.57
C LYS A 63 14.86 -7.76 4.13
N GLU A 64 14.12 -8.85 3.96
CA GLU A 64 13.62 -9.26 2.64
C GLU A 64 12.69 -8.22 2.00
N VAL A 65 11.87 -7.53 2.81
CA VAL A 65 11.02 -6.43 2.32
C VAL A 65 11.86 -5.25 1.86
N SER A 66 12.82 -4.80 2.68
CA SER A 66 13.70 -3.68 2.33
C SER A 66 14.57 -3.97 1.11
N GLU A 67 15.19 -5.15 1.01
CA GLU A 67 16.03 -5.51 -0.14
C GLU A 67 15.24 -5.55 -1.46
N ALA A 68 13.98 -5.98 -1.42
CA ALA A 68 13.12 -6.01 -2.61
C ALA A 68 12.85 -4.60 -3.17
N ILE A 69 12.69 -3.63 -2.27
CA ILE A 69 12.45 -2.21 -2.53
C ILE A 69 13.78 -1.57 -3.00
N ASP A 70 14.83 -1.67 -2.19
CA ASP A 70 16.15 -1.08 -2.48
C ASP A 70 16.75 -1.57 -3.81
N SER A 71 16.50 -2.83 -4.20
CA SER A 71 17.03 -3.42 -5.44
C SER A 71 16.57 -2.75 -6.74
N ILE A 72 15.47 -1.98 -6.70
CA ILE A 72 14.90 -1.29 -7.87
C ILE A 72 15.07 0.24 -7.79
N GLY A 73 15.87 0.72 -6.83
CA GLY A 73 16.17 2.15 -6.67
C GLY A 73 15.08 2.94 -5.94
N GLY A 74 14.26 2.27 -5.14
CA GLY A 74 13.22 2.92 -4.34
C GLY A 74 12.57 1.99 -3.34
#